data_AF-A0A1W1IIG1-F1
#
_entry.id   AF-A0A1W1IIG1-F1
#
_cell.length_a   1.000
_cell.length_b   1.000
_cell.length_c   1.000
_cell.angle_alpha   90.00
_cell.angle_beta   90.00
_cell.angle_gamma   90.00
#
_symmetry.space_group_name_H-M   'P 1'
#
loop_
_entity.id
_entity.type
_entity.pdbx_description
1 polymer ?
#
loop_
_entity_poly.entity_id
_entity_poly.type
_entity_poly.pdbx_seq_one_letter_code
_entity_poly.pdbx_strand_id
1 'polypeptide(L)'
;MKIGNGYNSYLKAIQTDTSHKETIKAEPLKPRANEAAVKVEISEEAKRLAEKAIDSAPSAKAQEIKSAIQNGTYKVSAEKIAANMMKTIEEQEAGWE
;
A
#
# COMPACT_ATOMS: atom_id res chain seq x y z
N MET A 1 -8.19 53.95 6.13
CA MET A 1 -7.81 52.51 6.12
C MET A 1 -6.91 52.26 4.92
N LYS A 2 -5.65 51.86 5.12
CA LYS A 2 -4.76 51.42 4.05
C LYS A 2 -4.68 49.89 4.11
N ILE A 3 -5.20 49.21 3.10
CA ILE A 3 -5.09 47.76 2.98
C ILE A 3 -3.64 47.48 2.57
N GLY A 4 -2.84 47.03 3.53
CA GLY A 4 -1.41 46.81 3.38
C GLY A 4 -1.09 45.64 2.43
N ASN A 5 0.06 45.75 1.76
CA ASN A 5 0.68 44.91 0.73
C ASN A 5 0.82 43.38 1.00
N GLY A 6 0.01 42.77 1.87
CA GLY A 6 0.09 41.34 2.21
C GLY A 6 -0.12 40.41 1.01
N TYR A 7 -0.96 40.81 0.06
CA TYR A 7 -1.23 40.03 -1.16
C TYR A 7 0.04 39.82 -2.01
N ASN A 8 0.88 40.85 -2.14
CA ASN A 8 2.13 40.75 -2.89
C ASN A 8 3.17 39.87 -2.20
N SER A 9 3.09 39.74 -0.87
CA SER A 9 3.97 38.84 -0.10
C SER A 9 3.62 37.37 -0.35
N TYR A 10 2.31 37.07 -0.39
CA TYR A 10 1.81 35.72 -0.69
C TYR A 10 2.20 35.26 -2.10
N LEU A 11 2.05 36.13 -3.10
CA LEU A 11 2.43 35.80 -4.48
C LEU A 11 3.93 35.50 -4.64
N LYS A 12 4.80 36.17 -3.88
CA LYS A 12 6.25 35.91 -3.91
C LYS A 12 6.62 34.56 -3.29
N ALA A 13 5.95 34.15 -2.21
CA ALA A 13 6.20 32.87 -1.54
C ALA A 13 5.87 31.67 -2.44
N ILE A 14 4.74 31.73 -3.18
CA ILE A 14 4.36 30.67 -4.12
C ILE A 14 5.36 30.56 -5.28
N GLN A 15 5.89 31.69 -5.74
CA GLN A 15 6.80 31.72 -6.88
C GLN A 15 8.17 31.10 -6.54
N THR A 16 8.63 31.19 -5.28
CA THR A 16 9.88 30.57 -4.83
C THR A 16 9.78 29.06 -4.65
N ASP A 17 8.62 28.54 -4.22
CA ASP A 17 8.44 27.09 -3.98
C ASP A 17 8.44 26.28 -5.29
N THR A 18 8.11 26.89 -6.42
CA THR A 18 8.02 26.16 -7.71
C THR A 18 9.39 25.94 -8.36
N SER A 19 10.46 26.59 -7.88
CA SER A 19 11.79 26.54 -8.50
C SER A 19 12.82 25.64 -7.79
N HIS A 20 12.48 25.00 -6.68
CA HIS A 20 13.38 24.05 -6.00
C HIS A 20 13.23 22.64 -6.59
N LYS A 21 13.84 22.42 -7.76
CA LYS A 21 14.22 21.05 -8.16
C LYS A 21 15.42 20.65 -7.32
N GLU A 22 15.17 20.00 -6.18
CA GLU A 22 16.22 19.27 -5.48
C GLU A 22 16.78 18.21 -6.43
N THR A 23 18.01 18.45 -6.89
CA THR A 23 18.80 17.40 -7.54
C THR A 23 19.33 16.50 -6.43
N ILE A 24 18.54 15.50 -6.04
CA ILE A 24 19.02 14.43 -5.18
C ILE A 24 20.14 13.73 -5.95
N LYS A 25 21.39 14.06 -5.62
CA LYS A 25 22.54 13.28 -6.05
C LYS A 25 22.43 11.93 -5.36
N ALA A 26 21.97 10.93 -6.09
CA ALA A 26 21.95 9.55 -5.62
C ALA A 26 23.41 9.11 -5.39
N GLU A 27 23.83 9.07 -4.13
CA GLU A 27 25.03 8.33 -3.76
C GLU A 27 24.81 6.85 -4.12
N PRO A 28 25.80 6.17 -4.72
CA PRO A 28 25.67 4.76 -5.02
C PRO A 28 25.55 3.99 -3.71
N LEU A 29 24.39 3.36 -3.49
CA LEU A 29 24.15 2.44 -2.40
C LEU A 29 25.26 1.39 -2.39
N LYS A 30 26.06 1.34 -1.33
CA LYS A 30 27.02 0.26 -1.10
C LYS A 30 26.24 -1.06 -1.15
N PRO A 31 26.67 -2.07 -1.94
CA PRO A 31 26.02 -3.36 -1.93
C PRO A 31 26.13 -3.93 -0.52
N ARG A 32 24.97 -4.18 0.12
CA ARG A 32 24.92 -4.96 1.36
C ARG A 32 25.55 -6.31 1.07
N ALA A 33 26.52 -6.70 1.89
CA ALA A 33 27.11 -8.03 1.83
C ALA A 33 25.96 -9.06 1.86
N ASN A 34 25.98 -10.01 0.93
CA ASN A 34 25.03 -11.13 0.88
C ASN A 34 25.13 -11.91 2.19
N GLU A 35 24.27 -11.58 3.16
CA GLU A 35 23.94 -12.49 4.25
C GLU A 35 23.33 -13.72 3.60
N ALA A 36 23.93 -14.88 3.86
CA ALA A 36 23.54 -16.15 3.26
C ALA A 36 22.04 -16.37 3.50
N ALA A 37 21.26 -16.22 2.43
CA ALA A 37 19.83 -16.46 2.48
C ALA A 37 19.59 -17.90 2.94
N VAL A 38 18.97 -18.05 4.10
CA VAL A 38 18.51 -19.35 4.60
C VAL A 38 17.53 -19.90 3.56
N LYS A 39 17.99 -20.89 2.79
CA LYS A 39 17.20 -21.51 1.73
C LYS A 39 16.19 -22.46 2.37
N VAL A 40 14.96 -21.99 2.55
CA VAL A 40 13.84 -22.83 3.00
C VAL A 40 13.42 -23.70 1.82
N GLU A 41 13.62 -25.02 1.91
CA GLU A 41 13.19 -25.97 0.89
C GLU A 41 11.70 -26.28 1.07
N ILE A 42 10.85 -25.58 0.32
CA ILE A 42 9.40 -25.85 0.25
C ILE A 42 9.21 -27.06 -0.66
N SER A 43 8.39 -28.04 -0.26
CA SER A 43 8.10 -29.21 -1.12
C SER A 43 7.47 -28.76 -2.44
N GLU A 44 7.81 -29.46 -3.53
CA GLU A 44 7.33 -29.16 -4.89
C GLU A 44 5.78 -29.15 -4.94
N GLU A 45 5.12 -29.97 -4.13
CA GLU A 45 3.66 -30.01 -3.99
C GLU A 45 3.10 -28.74 -3.36
N ALA A 46 3.75 -28.22 -2.29
CA ALA A 46 3.34 -26.98 -1.64
C ALA A 46 3.54 -25.77 -2.55
N LYS A 47 4.64 -25.75 -3.32
CA LYS A 47 4.88 -24.74 -4.35
C LYS A 47 3.81 -24.77 -5.44
N ARG A 48 3.48 -25.97 -5.94
CA ARG A 48 2.43 -26.15 -6.96
C ARG A 48 1.05 -25.73 -6.47
N LEU A 49 0.74 -25.96 -5.20
CA LEU A 49 -0.52 -25.51 -4.59
C LEU A 49 -0.58 -23.98 -4.45
N ALA A 50 0.52 -23.34 -4.05
CA ALA A 50 0.61 -21.89 -3.94
C ALA A 50 0.50 -21.20 -5.32
N GLU A 51 1.20 -21.72 -6.33
CA GLU A 51 1.13 -21.19 -7.70
C GLU A 51 -0.29 -21.30 -8.28
N LYS A 52 -1.00 -22.41 -8.02
CA LYS A 52 -2.40 -22.59 -8.43
C LYS A 52 -3.35 -21.60 -7.76
N ALA A 53 -3.04 -21.10 -6.57
CA ALA A 53 -3.83 -20.09 -5.87
C ALA A 53 -3.58 -18.67 -6.42
N ILE A 54 -2.36 -18.40 -6.92
CA ILE A 54 -1.95 -17.09 -7.44
C ILE A 54 -2.47 -16.87 -8.87
N ASP A 55 -2.53 -17.91 -9.71
CA ASP A 55 -2.99 -17.84 -11.10
C ASP A 55 -4.53 -17.88 -11.27
N SER A 56 -5.28 -17.83 -10.18
CA SER A 56 -6.72 -17.64 -10.23
C SER A 56 -7.02 -16.25 -10.81
N ALA A 57 -7.47 -16.22 -12.07
CA ALA A 57 -8.22 -15.12 -12.69
C ALA A 57 -9.13 -14.41 -11.66
N PRO A 58 -9.45 -13.10 -11.81
CA PRO A 58 -10.19 -12.36 -10.80
C PRO A 58 -11.39 -13.19 -10.36
N SER A 59 -11.36 -13.60 -9.09
CA SER A 59 -12.31 -14.58 -8.58
C SER A 59 -13.73 -14.10 -8.91
N ALA A 60 -14.68 -15.03 -9.11
CA ALA A 60 -16.09 -14.65 -9.30
C ALA A 60 -16.55 -13.65 -8.23
N LYS A 61 -15.98 -13.78 -7.02
CA LYS A 61 -16.16 -12.84 -5.93
C LYS A 61 -15.60 -11.44 -6.19
N ALA A 62 -14.40 -11.31 -6.76
CA ALA A 62 -13.82 -10.03 -7.13
C ALA A 62 -14.65 -9.32 -8.21
N GLN A 63 -15.19 -10.06 -9.19
CA GLN A 63 -16.09 -9.50 -10.20
C GLN A 63 -17.40 -9.00 -9.59
N GLU A 64 -18.02 -9.79 -8.71
CA GLU A 64 -19.23 -9.42 -7.97
C GLU A 64 -19.01 -8.12 -7.16
N ILE A 65 -17.89 -8.02 -6.44
CA ILE A 65 -17.53 -6.82 -5.68
C ILE A 65 -17.38 -5.61 -6.61
N LYS A 66 -16.67 -5.76 -7.74
CA LYS A 66 -16.52 -4.67 -8.72
C LYS A 66 -17.87 -4.19 -9.24
N SER A 67 -18.77 -5.09 -9.59
CA SER A 67 -20.11 -4.73 -10.04
C SER A 67 -20.92 -4.03 -8.95
N ALA A 68 -20.86 -4.48 -7.69
CA ALA A 68 -21.55 -3.83 -6.58
C ALA A 68 -21.01 -2.40 -6.31
N ILE A 69 -19.70 -2.18 -6.48
CA ILE A 69 -19.10 -0.84 -6.36
C ILE A 69 -19.59 0.05 -7.50
N GLN A 70 -19.54 -0.43 -8.74
CA GLN A 70 -20.00 0.32 -9.92
C GLN A 70 -21.48 0.70 -9.83
N ASN A 71 -22.31 -0.21 -9.31
CA ASN A 71 -23.74 0.02 -9.11
C ASN A 71 -24.06 0.83 -7.85
N GLY A 72 -23.05 1.21 -7.05
CA GLY A 72 -23.24 1.96 -5.79
C GLY A 72 -23.93 1.17 -4.68
N THR A 73 -24.05 -0.16 -4.82
CA THR A 73 -24.70 -1.04 -3.83
C THR A 73 -23.72 -1.63 -2.82
N TYR A 74 -22.42 -1.46 -3.02
CA TYR A 74 -21.40 -1.87 -2.07
C TYR A 74 -21.43 -0.99 -0.81
N LYS A 75 -21.66 -1.59 0.36
CA LYS A 75 -21.71 -0.89 1.64
C LYS A 75 -20.41 -1.07 2.42
N VAL A 76 -19.73 0.05 2.68
CA VAL A 76 -18.60 0.11 3.61
C VAL A 76 -19.15 0.24 5.03
N SER A 77 -18.80 -0.70 5.91
CA SER A 77 -19.18 -0.67 7.34
C SER A 77 -17.91 -0.67 8.19
N ALA A 78 -17.80 0.31 9.07
CA ALA A 78 -16.68 0.44 9.98
C ALA A 78 -16.61 -0.75 10.95
N GLU A 79 -17.76 -1.26 11.40
CA GLU A 79 -17.81 -2.42 12.30
C GLU A 79 -17.23 -3.67 11.63
N LYS A 80 -17.58 -3.91 10.36
CA LYS A 80 -17.03 -5.06 9.61
C LYS A 80 -15.53 -4.96 9.39
N ILE A 81 -15.02 -3.76 9.15
CA ILE A 81 -13.58 -3.54 8.98
C ILE A 81 -12.86 -3.83 10.30
N ALA A 82 -13.32 -3.24 11.40
CA ALA A 82 -12.72 -3.43 12.71
C ALA A 82 -12.77 -4.91 13.15
N ALA A 83 -13.91 -5.59 12.96
CA ALA A 83 -14.04 -7.00 13.29
C ALA A 83 -13.06 -7.88 12.52
N ASN A 84 -12.89 -7.65 11.21
CA ASN A 84 -11.94 -8.40 10.40
C ASN A 84 -10.48 -8.12 10.78
N MET A 85 -10.16 -6.87 11.15
CA MET A 85 -8.83 -6.53 11.65
C MET A 85 -8.51 -7.28 12.95
N MET A 86 -9.42 -7.25 13.92
CA MET A 86 -9.24 -7.97 15.20
C MET A 86 -9.10 -9.46 14.98
N LYS A 87 -9.97 -10.05 14.15
CA LYS A 87 -9.88 -11.48 13.80
C LYS A 87 -8.54 -11.85 13.17
N THR A 88 -8.00 -11.00 12.30
CA THR A 88 -6.71 -11.26 11.63
C THR A 88 -5.56 -11.20 12.65
N ILE A 89 -5.63 -10.31 13.64
CA ILE A 89 -4.66 -10.22 14.72
C ILE A 89 -4.73 -11.49 15.59
N GLU A 90 -5.92 -11.93 15.98
CA GLU A 90 -6.12 -13.16 16.76
C GLU A 90 -5.59 -14.42 16.04
N GLU A 91 -5.89 -14.56 14.75
CA GLU A 91 -5.40 -15.68 13.93
C GLU A 91 -3.87 -15.66 13.77
N GLN A 92 -3.28 -14.47 13.72
CA GLN A 92 -1.83 -14.32 13.69
C GLN A 92 -1.19 -14.66 15.03
N GLU A 93 -1.78 -14.31 16.17
CA GLU A 93 -1.25 -14.66 17.49
C GLU A 93 -1.40 -16.17 17.78
N ALA A 94 -2.52 -16.78 17.39
CA ALA A 94 -2.77 -18.22 17.58
C ALA A 94 -1.87 -19.13 16.73
N GLY A 95 -1.30 -18.64 15.63
CA GLY A 95 -0.37 -19.41 14.79
C GLY A 95 1.06 -19.49 15.34
N TRP A 96 1.33 -18.89 16.50
CA TRP A 96 2.66 -18.86 17.15
C TRP A 96 2.71 -19.74 18.41
N GLU A 97 1.62 -20.41 18.77
CA GLU A 97 1.56 -21.49 19.77
C GLU A 97 1.69 -22.88 19.13
#